data_AF-A0A259LTP0-F1
#
_entry.id   AF-A0A259LTP0-F1
#
_cell.length_a   1.000
_cell.length_b   1.000
_cell.length_c   1.000
_cell.angle_alpha   90.00
_cell.angle_beta   90.00
_cell.angle_gamma   90.00
#
_symmetry.space_group_name_H-M   'P 1'
#
loop_
_entity.id
_entity.type
_entity.pdbx_description
1 polymer ?
#
loop_
_entity_poly.entity_id
_entity_poly.type
_entity_poly.pdbx_seq_one_letter_code
_entity_poly.pdbx_strand_id
1 'polypeptide(L)' 'ADYVTRAGVVTPVTRPVWRFAPSPGTSALFDSAPAAAATLHELQGVSIEQAGAAPGGFTRFRLNF' A
#
# COMPACT_ATOMS: atom_id res chain seq x y z
N ALA A 1 6.01 -23.21 8.62
CA ALA A 1 4.71 -22.55 8.88
C ALA A 1 4.51 -22.16 10.36
N ASP A 2 5.48 -22.45 11.24
CA ASP A 2 5.28 -22.39 12.70
C ASP A 2 5.44 -21.03 13.36
N TYR A 3 5.97 -20.02 12.65
CA TYR A 3 6.26 -18.72 13.26
C TYR A 3 4.98 -17.89 13.53
N VAL A 4 4.00 -17.95 12.62
CA VAL A 4 2.76 -17.16 12.72
C VAL A 4 1.79 -17.78 13.73
N THR A 5 1.69 -19.11 13.77
CA THR A 5 0.81 -19.85 14.68
C THR A 5 1.20 -19.71 16.15
N ARG A 6 2.50 -19.61 16.46
CA ARG A 6 3.00 -19.48 17.83
C ARG A 6 2.92 -18.04 18.36
N ALA A 7 3.07 -17.04 17.50
CA ALA A 7 3.15 -15.64 17.92
C ALA A 7 1.80 -15.06 18.39
N GLY A 8 0.66 -15.67 17.99
CA GLY A 8 -0.69 -15.25 18.37
C GLY A 8 -1.14 -13.95 17.68
N VAL A 9 -0.35 -12.89 17.81
CA VAL A 9 -0.49 -11.62 17.08
C VAL A 9 0.89 -11.22 16.57
N VAL A 10 1.02 -11.12 15.25
CA VAL A 10 2.20 -10.51 14.63
C VAL A 10 1.89 -9.02 14.49
N THR A 11 2.53 -8.20 15.32
CA THR A 11 2.55 -6.74 15.11
C THR A 11 3.79 -6.42 14.27
N PRO A 12 3.66 -6.25 12.94
CA PRO A 12 4.80 -5.87 12.12
C PRO A 12 5.26 -4.47 12.53
N VAL A 13 6.53 -4.34 12.92
CA VAL A 13 7.17 -3.03 13.02
C VAL A 13 7.58 -2.63 11.60
N THR A 14 6.84 -1.71 11.00
CA THR A 14 7.13 -1.19 9.66
C THR A 14 8.32 -0.23 9.72
N ARG A 15 9.52 -0.75 9.41
CA ARG A 15 10.67 0.09 9.04
C ARG A 15 10.90 -0.03 7.54
N PRO A 16 10.73 1.06 6.75
CA PRO A 16 11.04 1.00 5.33
C PRO A 16 12.55 0.80 5.14
N VAL A 17 12.97 -0.43 4.86
CA VAL A 17 14.37 -0.80 4.56
C VAL A 17 14.68 -0.79 3.07
N TRP A 18 13.66 -0.55 2.24
CA TRP A 18 13.76 -0.44 0.79
C TRP A 18 12.88 0.70 0.31
N ARG A 19 13.22 1.26 -0.85
CA ARG A 19 12.40 2.25 -1.56
C ARG A 19 12.46 1.95 -3.06
N PHE A 20 11.43 2.39 -3.78
CA PHE A 20 11.52 2.43 -5.23
C PHE A 20 12.57 3.44 -5.67
N ALA A 21 13.29 3.13 -6.75
CA ALA A 21 14.15 4.12 -7.39
C ALA A 21 13.25 5.20 -8.04
N PRO A 22 13.60 6.50 -7.93
CA PRO A 22 12.82 7.56 -8.57
C PRO A 22 12.70 7.31 -10.07
N SER A 23 11.48 7.37 -10.58
CA SER A 23 11.16 7.15 -11.99
C SER A 23 10.18 8.23 -12.44
N PRO A 24 10.68 9.44 -12.79
CA PRO A 24 9.85 10.59 -13.06
C PRO A 24 8.84 10.34 -14.17
N GLY A 25 7.60 10.80 -13.97
CA GLY A 25 6.53 10.65 -14.96
C GLY A 25 5.96 9.22 -15.06
N THR A 26 6.40 8.30 -14.21
CA THR A 26 5.82 6.95 -14.14
C THR A 26 4.86 6.81 -12.97
N SER A 27 3.90 5.90 -13.14
CA SER A 27 2.91 5.59 -12.11
C SER A 27 2.58 4.11 -12.11
N ALA A 28 2.05 3.63 -10.99
CA ALA A 28 1.52 2.28 -10.85
C ALA A 28 0.07 2.33 -10.38
N LEU A 29 -0.75 1.38 -10.85
CA LEU A 29 -2.11 1.19 -10.37
C LEU A 29 -2.18 -0.04 -9.46
N PHE A 30 -2.92 0.08 -8.37
CA PHE A 30 -3.22 -1.04 -7.49
C PHE A 30 -4.64 -0.92 -6.93
N ASP A 31 -5.24 -2.06 -6.61
CA ASP A 31 -6.60 -2.14 -6.07
C ASP A 31 -6.52 -2.55 -4.60
N SER A 32 -7.26 -1.87 -3.73
CA SER A 32 -7.32 -2.18 -2.29
C SER A 32 -8.72 -1.90 -1.73
N ALA A 33 -8.97 -2.34 -0.50
CA ALA A 33 -10.23 -2.06 0.17
C ALA A 33 -10.42 -0.54 0.32
N PRO A 34 -11.66 -0.01 0.23
CA PRO A 34 -11.91 1.43 0.38
C PRO A 34 -11.37 2.02 1.70
N ALA A 35 -11.33 1.21 2.76
CA ALA A 35 -10.76 1.58 4.06
C ALA A 35 -9.26 1.95 4.01
N ALA A 36 -8.52 1.49 2.99
CA ALA A 36 -7.10 1.82 2.83
C ALA A 36 -6.88 3.33 2.67
N ALA A 37 -7.87 4.08 2.14
CA ALA A 37 -7.77 5.53 2.01
C ALA A 37 -7.43 6.25 3.33
N ALA A 38 -7.82 5.68 4.49
CA ALA A 38 -7.51 6.23 5.80
C ALA A 38 -6.02 6.11 6.18
N THR A 39 -5.28 5.15 5.60
CA THR A 39 -3.90 4.84 5.99
C THR A 39 -2.85 5.19 4.93
N LEU A 40 -3.26 5.58 3.71
CA LEU A 40 -2.31 5.91 2.63
C LEU A 40 -1.31 7.02 3.00
N HIS A 41 -1.72 7.94 3.88
CA HIS A 41 -0.89 9.04 4.35
C HIS A 41 0.34 8.59 5.18
N GLU A 42 0.35 7.34 5.66
CA GLU A 42 1.47 6.75 6.41
C GLU A 42 2.60 6.28 5.49
N LEU A 43 2.34 6.17 4.17
CA LEU A 43 3.32 5.69 3.21
C LEU A 43 4.33 6.80 2.86
N GLN A 44 5.59 6.54 3.16
CA GLN A 44 6.68 7.48 2.94
C GLN A 44 7.31 7.30 1.55
N GLY A 45 7.70 8.40 0.93
CA GLY A 45 8.47 8.39 -0.32
C GLY A 45 7.66 8.10 -1.59
N VAL A 46 6.34 8.13 -1.52
CA VAL A 46 5.43 7.99 -2.66
C VAL A 46 4.25 8.94 -2.50
N SER A 47 3.60 9.29 -3.62
CA SER A 47 2.31 10.00 -3.61
C SER A 47 1.22 9.10 -4.14
N ILE A 48 0.06 9.06 -3.47
CA ILE A 48 -1.04 8.18 -3.85
C ILE A 48 -2.34 8.96 -3.95
N GLU A 49 -3.07 8.74 -5.04
CA GLU A 49 -4.40 9.30 -5.29
C GLU A 49 -5.43 8.21 -5.61
N GLN A 50 -6.70 8.48 -5.37
CA GLN A 50 -7.78 7.60 -5.85
C GLN A 50 -7.93 7.74 -7.36
N ALA A 51 -8.03 6.60 -8.04
CA ALA A 51 -8.17 6.50 -9.48
C ALA A 51 -9.50 5.83 -9.91
N GLY A 52 -10.44 5.68 -8.97
CA GLY A 52 -11.82 5.27 -9.22
C GLY A 52 -12.20 3.94 -8.57
N ALA A 53 -13.36 3.41 -8.97
CA ALA A 53 -13.83 2.10 -8.52
C ALA A 53 -13.08 0.96 -9.22
N ALA A 54 -12.89 -0.15 -8.51
CA ALA A 54 -12.37 -1.41 -9.03
C ALA A 54 -13.41 -2.53 -8.84
N PRO A 55 -13.26 -3.67 -9.54
CA PRO A 55 -14.17 -4.81 -9.40
C PRO A 55 -14.28 -5.31 -7.97
N GLY A 56 -15.43 -5.90 -7.61
CA GLY A 56 -15.60 -6.54 -6.30
C GLY A 56 -15.72 -5.57 -5.11
N GLY A 57 -16.02 -4.29 -5.35
CA GLY A 57 -16.15 -3.29 -4.28
C GLY A 57 -14.81 -2.70 -3.81
N PHE A 58 -13.72 -2.98 -4.54
CA PHE A 58 -12.42 -2.39 -4.30
C PHE A 58 -12.34 -0.96 -4.84
N THR A 59 -11.36 -0.21 -4.34
CA THR A 59 -10.98 1.10 -4.88
C THR A 59 -9.65 0.96 -5.59
N ARG A 60 -9.56 1.57 -6.78
CA ARG A 60 -8.32 1.70 -7.52
C ARG A 60 -7.57 2.93 -7.06
N PHE A 61 -6.27 2.78 -6.84
CA PHE A 61 -5.36 3.84 -6.46
C PHE A 61 -4.25 3.97 -7.49
N ARG A 62 -3.72 5.19 -7.63
CA ARG A 62 -2.54 5.49 -8.45
C ARG A 62 -1.41 5.95 -7.55
N LEU A 63 -0.28 5.27 -7.67
CA LEU A 63 0.98 5.61 -7.02
C LEU A 63 1.87 6.34 -8.01
N ASN A 64 2.47 7.45 -7.56
CA ASN A 64 3.49 8.20 -8.27
C ASN A 64 4.82 8.08 -7.50
N PHE A 65 5.93 7.87 -8.23
CA PHE A 65 7.29 7.68 -7.70
C PHE A 65 8.08 8.98 -7.59
#